data_AF-A0A7Y3UAY4-F1
#
_entry.id   AF-A0A7Y3UAY4-F1
#
_cell.length_a   1.000
_cell.length_b   1.000
_cell.length_c   1.000
_cell.angle_alpha   90.00
_cell.angle_beta   90.00
_cell.angle_gamma   90.00
#
_symmetry.space_group_name_H-M   'P 1'
#
loop_
_entity.id
_entity.type
_entity.pdbx_description
1 polymer ?
#
loop_
_entity_poly.entity_id
_entity_poly.type
_entity_poly.pdbx_seq_one_letter_code
_entity_poly.pdbx_strand_id
1 'polypeptide(L)'
;MKLRTSLIFGAAVLASASLAMGQDVLFDQGPSTGSDGGCWSNYTESQNFAEQVTFASDVEVTQMIIWTCISGPSGNCTIKVLVDDGAGNPGAEIERFSQGVDSWEPDGALYKVTMSFPAIAQSAGVTYWWGMSGDGFEAGQTSLHTPGDGTMAQFSGSSFSFHTGVGDQCFQLLGGSGGGFALDVIGDCPGTMEACATGASEGDKIVIIYSFNYGSAGPVPGCPSLFTDLASPSVAGSGSAGADGSYCASGRVPEGACGRVKVQALNRTTCEKSGVVEI
;
A
#
# COMPACT_ATOMS: atom_id res chain seq x y z
N MET A 1 22.16 -59.93 0.76
CA MET A 1 21.48 -58.86 -0.02
C MET A 1 21.31 -57.67 0.92
N LYS A 2 22.16 -56.64 0.80
CA LYS A 2 22.18 -55.46 1.70
C LYS A 2 21.27 -54.38 1.13
N LEU A 3 20.13 -54.10 1.77
CA LEU A 3 19.31 -52.93 1.44
C LEU A 3 19.94 -51.69 2.08
N ARG A 4 20.24 -50.68 1.26
CA ARG A 4 20.60 -49.33 1.70
C ARG A 4 19.33 -48.48 1.65
N THR A 5 18.84 -48.06 2.81
CA THR A 5 17.74 -47.10 2.93
C THR A 5 18.36 -45.70 2.96
N SER A 6 18.20 -44.95 1.87
CA SER A 6 18.56 -43.53 1.83
C SER A 6 17.41 -42.71 2.42
N LEU A 7 17.64 -42.06 3.56
CA LEU A 7 16.77 -41.00 4.06
C LEU A 7 17.05 -39.71 3.26
N ILE A 8 16.05 -39.21 2.58
CA ILE A 8 16.05 -37.87 1.97
C ILE A 8 15.48 -36.92 3.03
N PHE A 9 16.31 -36.05 3.59
CA PHE A 9 15.85 -34.92 4.39
C PHE A 9 15.31 -33.84 3.44
N GLY A 10 13.99 -33.75 3.33
CA GLY A 10 13.34 -32.61 2.70
C GLY A 10 13.42 -31.41 3.64
N ALA A 11 14.12 -30.36 3.23
CA ALA A 11 14.10 -29.08 3.92
C ALA A 11 12.72 -28.43 3.68
N ALA A 12 11.90 -28.32 4.73
CA ALA A 12 10.70 -27.51 4.71
C ALA A 12 11.12 -26.03 4.79
N VAL A 13 10.93 -25.27 3.71
CA VAL A 13 11.02 -23.82 3.73
C VAL A 13 9.77 -23.31 4.45
N LEU A 14 9.91 -23.01 5.74
CA LEU A 14 8.93 -22.24 6.49
C LEU A 14 9.06 -20.78 6.05
N ALA A 15 8.21 -20.35 5.12
CA ALA A 15 7.97 -18.94 4.88
C ALA A 15 7.24 -18.38 6.10
N SER A 16 7.99 -17.81 7.04
CA SER A 16 7.44 -17.04 8.13
C SER A 16 6.84 -15.75 7.54
N ALA A 17 5.52 -15.72 7.36
CA ALA A 17 4.80 -14.48 7.10
C ALA A 17 4.82 -13.66 8.40
N SER A 18 5.87 -12.87 8.58
CA SER A 18 5.85 -11.77 9.53
C SER A 18 4.72 -10.83 9.09
N LEU A 19 3.67 -10.69 9.90
CA LEU A 19 2.73 -9.58 9.73
C LEU A 19 3.56 -8.30 9.83
N ALA A 20 3.68 -7.56 8.72
CA ALA A 20 4.45 -6.34 8.68
C ALA A 20 3.79 -5.31 9.60
N MET A 21 4.35 -5.08 10.79
CA MET A 21 4.09 -3.83 11.51
C MET A 21 4.52 -2.69 10.57
N GLY A 22 3.59 -1.79 10.26
CA GLY A 22 3.86 -0.60 9.43
C GLY A 22 3.26 -0.58 8.03
N GLN A 23 2.15 -1.29 7.77
CA GLN A 23 1.38 -1.04 6.54
C GLN A 23 0.42 0.14 6.71
N ASP A 24 0.51 1.10 5.80
CA ASP A 24 -0.42 2.20 5.64
C ASP A 24 -1.59 1.79 4.76
N VAL A 25 -2.76 2.40 4.99
CA VAL A 25 -3.89 2.32 4.07
C VAL A 25 -3.61 3.28 2.92
N LEU A 26 -3.24 2.72 1.76
CA LEU A 26 -2.90 3.48 0.56
C LEU A 26 -4.16 3.95 -0.18
N PHE A 27 -5.23 3.15 -0.10
CA PHE A 27 -6.53 3.41 -0.70
C PHE A 27 -7.64 2.84 0.18
N ASP A 28 -8.70 3.61 0.42
CA ASP A 28 -9.82 3.21 1.27
C ASP A 28 -11.18 3.48 0.62
N GLN A 29 -11.83 2.40 0.18
CA GLN A 29 -13.25 2.31 -0.11
C GLN A 29 -13.89 1.17 0.70
N GLY A 30 -13.57 1.07 1.99
CA GLY A 30 -14.21 0.08 2.88
C GLY A 30 -15.68 0.43 3.21
N PRO A 31 -16.43 -0.46 3.89
CA PRO A 31 -17.86 -0.29 4.16
C PRO A 31 -18.25 0.97 4.95
N SER A 32 -17.30 1.55 5.69
CA SER A 32 -17.52 2.79 6.45
C SER A 32 -17.44 4.05 5.58
N THR A 33 -16.98 3.95 4.34
CA THR A 33 -16.71 5.11 3.48
C THR A 33 -17.96 5.59 2.71
N GLY A 34 -18.97 4.73 2.54
CA GLY A 34 -20.29 5.16 2.12
C GLY A 34 -21.35 4.06 2.08
N SER A 35 -22.35 4.20 1.22
CA SER A 35 -23.55 3.36 1.28
C SER A 35 -23.43 2.11 0.42
N ASP A 36 -23.86 0.98 0.96
CA ASP A 36 -23.95 -0.32 0.29
C ASP A 36 -24.72 -0.23 -1.04
N GLY A 37 -24.06 -0.65 -2.13
CA GLY A 37 -24.60 -0.74 -3.49
C GLY A 37 -25.03 -2.15 -3.88
N GLY A 38 -24.92 -3.12 -2.97
CA GLY A 38 -25.29 -4.50 -3.18
C GLY A 38 -24.11 -5.42 -3.47
N CYS A 39 -24.42 -6.68 -3.78
CA CYS A 39 -23.43 -7.73 -3.98
C CYS A 39 -23.53 -8.31 -5.39
N TRP A 40 -22.38 -8.40 -6.06
CA TRP A 40 -22.28 -8.76 -7.46
C TRP A 40 -21.44 -10.02 -7.66
N SER A 41 -21.76 -10.76 -8.71
CA SER A 41 -21.06 -11.99 -9.07
C SER A 41 -19.62 -11.70 -9.54
N ASN A 42 -18.65 -12.43 -8.99
CA ASN A 42 -17.23 -12.16 -9.11
C ASN A 42 -16.39 -13.46 -9.19
N TYR A 43 -16.19 -13.93 -10.42
CA TYR A 43 -15.44 -15.11 -10.83
C TYR A 43 -14.32 -14.74 -11.83
N THR A 44 -13.11 -15.25 -11.62
CA THR A 44 -11.95 -14.97 -12.48
C THR A 44 -12.20 -15.25 -13.96
N GLU A 45 -12.83 -16.39 -14.29
CA GLU A 45 -13.05 -16.85 -15.67
C GLU A 45 -14.45 -16.49 -16.22
N SER A 46 -15.21 -15.66 -15.52
CA SER A 46 -16.53 -15.17 -15.94
C SER A 46 -16.63 -13.68 -15.64
N GLN A 47 -17.72 -13.21 -15.02
CA GLN A 47 -17.85 -11.84 -14.58
C GLN A 47 -16.91 -11.55 -13.41
N ASN A 48 -16.07 -10.54 -13.52
CA ASN A 48 -15.28 -10.00 -12.41
C ASN A 48 -15.05 -8.51 -12.62
N PHE A 49 -14.45 -7.86 -11.63
CA PHE A 49 -14.38 -6.40 -11.59
C PHE A 49 -12.98 -5.88 -11.30
N ALA A 50 -12.70 -4.64 -11.72
CA ALA A 50 -11.58 -3.85 -11.22
C ALA A 50 -12.02 -2.40 -10.93
N GLU A 51 -11.35 -1.74 -9.99
CA GLU A 51 -11.59 -0.35 -9.61
C GLU A 51 -10.37 0.52 -9.92
N GLN A 52 -10.63 1.78 -10.29
CA GLN A 52 -9.61 2.74 -10.65
C GLN A 52 -8.95 3.35 -9.40
N VAL A 53 -7.62 3.34 -9.35
CA VAL A 53 -6.81 3.88 -8.26
C VAL A 53 -5.69 4.74 -8.81
N THR A 54 -5.48 5.92 -8.24
CA THR A 54 -4.33 6.78 -8.54
C THR A 54 -3.68 7.23 -7.24
N PHE A 55 -2.39 6.95 -7.10
CA PHE A 55 -1.63 7.33 -5.91
C PHE A 55 -0.94 8.67 -6.06
N ALA A 56 -0.87 9.44 -4.97
CA ALA A 56 -0.20 10.75 -4.96
C ALA A 56 1.34 10.65 -4.88
N SER A 57 1.86 9.48 -4.51
CA SER A 57 3.28 9.16 -4.37
C SER A 57 3.53 7.74 -4.87
N ASP A 58 4.80 7.39 -5.06
CA ASP A 58 5.18 6.01 -5.35
C ASP A 58 4.89 5.13 -4.12
N VAL A 59 4.27 3.98 -4.35
CA VAL A 59 3.84 3.05 -3.30
C VAL A 59 4.19 1.61 -3.66
N GLU A 60 4.33 0.76 -2.66
CA GLU A 60 4.35 -0.69 -2.81
C GLU A 60 3.09 -1.23 -2.15
N VAL A 61 2.19 -1.77 -2.97
CA VAL A 61 1.00 -2.43 -2.46
C VAL A 61 1.37 -3.86 -2.11
N THR A 62 1.05 -4.29 -0.90
CA THR A 62 1.40 -5.62 -0.37
C THR A 62 0.19 -6.40 0.12
N GLN A 63 -0.98 -5.77 0.18
CA GLN A 63 -2.20 -6.42 0.62
C GLN A 63 -3.42 -5.74 -0.01
N MET A 64 -4.42 -6.55 -0.30
CA MET A 64 -5.75 -6.11 -0.71
C MET A 64 -6.78 -6.73 0.24
N ILE A 65 -7.74 -5.92 0.63
CA ILE A 65 -8.90 -6.34 1.43
C ILE A 65 -10.14 -6.06 0.60
N ILE A 66 -11.00 -7.05 0.39
CA ILE A 66 -12.33 -6.82 -0.20
C ILE A 66 -13.42 -7.16 0.83
N TRP A 67 -14.60 -6.60 0.60
CA TRP A 67 -15.81 -7.04 1.29
C TRP A 67 -16.77 -7.72 0.32
N THR A 68 -17.38 -8.79 0.80
CA THR A 68 -18.29 -9.63 0.02
C THR A 68 -19.47 -10.11 0.85
N CYS A 69 -20.59 -10.40 0.20
CA CYS A 69 -21.75 -11.04 0.83
C CYS A 69 -21.65 -12.58 0.88
N ILE A 70 -20.59 -13.17 0.32
CA ILE A 70 -20.42 -14.62 0.21
C ILE A 70 -19.64 -15.17 1.40
N SER A 71 -20.18 -16.24 2.01
CA SER A 71 -19.56 -16.87 3.17
C SER A 71 -18.49 -17.88 2.78
N GLY A 72 -17.23 -17.53 3.05
CA GLY A 72 -16.06 -18.42 3.19
C GLY A 72 -15.94 -19.60 2.21
N PRO A 73 -15.95 -19.39 0.89
CA PRO A 73 -15.61 -20.44 -0.06
C PRO A 73 -14.15 -20.89 0.14
N SER A 74 -13.90 -22.19 -0.01
CA SER A 74 -12.54 -22.73 -0.09
C SER A 74 -11.99 -22.54 -1.50
N GLY A 75 -10.86 -21.85 -1.67
CA GLY A 75 -10.21 -21.69 -2.96
C GLY A 75 -9.14 -20.60 -2.97
N ASN A 76 -8.58 -20.36 -4.15
CA ASN A 76 -7.65 -19.26 -4.38
C ASN A 76 -8.41 -18.03 -4.89
N CYS A 77 -8.02 -16.83 -4.45
CA CYS A 77 -8.43 -15.61 -5.12
C CYS A 77 -7.38 -15.22 -6.17
N THR A 78 -7.83 -14.59 -7.25
CA THR A 78 -6.97 -14.01 -8.28
C THR A 78 -6.95 -12.50 -8.11
N ILE A 79 -5.76 -11.95 -7.95
CA ILE A 79 -5.49 -10.51 -8.07
C ILE A 79 -5.22 -10.21 -9.55
N LYS A 80 -5.74 -9.08 -10.01
CA LYS A 80 -5.35 -8.46 -11.28
C LYS A 80 -5.01 -7.00 -11.07
N VAL A 81 -3.97 -6.56 -11.76
CA VAL A 81 -3.56 -5.16 -11.81
C VAL A 81 -3.33 -4.79 -13.26
N LEU A 82 -3.98 -3.72 -13.71
CA LEU A 82 -3.82 -3.18 -15.05
C LEU A 82 -3.44 -1.70 -14.97
N VAL A 83 -2.70 -1.20 -15.96
CA VAL A 83 -2.52 0.25 -16.15
C VAL A 83 -3.72 0.80 -16.94
N ASP A 84 -4.15 2.02 -16.64
CA ASP A 84 -5.17 2.72 -17.45
C ASP A 84 -4.70 2.93 -18.90
N ASP A 85 -5.61 2.85 -19.86
CA ASP A 85 -5.33 3.07 -21.29
C ASP A 85 -5.17 4.55 -21.69
N GLY A 86 -5.34 5.47 -20.73
CA GLY A 86 -5.31 6.91 -20.93
C GLY A 86 -6.68 7.50 -21.31
N ALA A 87 -7.71 6.66 -21.46
CA ALA A 87 -9.08 7.04 -21.72
C ALA A 87 -10.01 6.67 -20.55
N GLY A 88 -9.47 6.29 -19.39
CA GLY A 88 -10.26 5.86 -18.24
C GLY A 88 -10.78 4.44 -18.39
N ASN A 89 -10.09 3.56 -19.13
CA ASN A 89 -10.43 2.13 -19.19
C ASN A 89 -9.23 1.27 -18.76
N PRO A 90 -9.47 0.04 -18.30
CA PRO A 90 -8.40 -0.92 -18.08
C PRO A 90 -7.63 -1.20 -19.37
N GLY A 91 -6.31 -0.97 -19.34
CA GLY A 91 -5.38 -1.18 -20.44
C GLY A 91 -4.59 -2.48 -20.29
N ALA A 92 -3.26 -2.39 -20.30
CA ALA A 92 -2.39 -3.56 -20.23
C ALA A 92 -2.35 -4.15 -18.81
N GLU A 93 -2.49 -5.48 -18.71
CA GLU A 93 -2.28 -6.23 -17.47
C GLU A 93 -0.79 -6.22 -17.12
N ILE A 94 -0.46 -5.75 -15.92
CA ILE A 94 0.92 -5.72 -15.41
C ILE A 94 1.16 -6.83 -14.39
N GLU A 95 0.12 -7.25 -13.66
CA GLU A 95 0.18 -8.34 -12.71
C GLU A 95 -1.10 -9.17 -12.74
N ARG A 96 -0.95 -10.49 -12.69
CA ARG A 96 -2.04 -11.44 -12.47
C ARG A 96 -1.51 -12.71 -11.81
N PHE A 97 -2.07 -13.03 -10.65
CA PHE A 97 -1.69 -14.23 -9.92
C PHE A 97 -2.84 -14.70 -9.03
N SER A 98 -2.82 -16.00 -8.72
CA SER A 98 -3.83 -16.67 -7.91
C SER A 98 -3.17 -17.32 -6.70
N GLN A 99 -3.73 -17.11 -5.52
CA GLN A 99 -3.21 -17.70 -4.28
C GLN A 99 -4.31 -17.79 -3.21
N GLY A 100 -4.05 -18.52 -2.13
CA GLY A 100 -4.95 -18.57 -0.97
C GLY A 100 -5.06 -17.20 -0.28
N VAL A 101 -6.24 -16.90 0.25
CA VAL A 101 -6.47 -15.72 1.10
C VAL A 101 -5.92 -15.95 2.51
N ASP A 102 -5.52 -14.88 3.19
CA ASP A 102 -5.03 -14.94 4.57
C ASP A 102 -6.19 -15.19 5.54
N SER A 103 -7.32 -14.49 5.32
CA SER A 103 -8.51 -14.61 6.15
C SER A 103 -9.79 -14.34 5.36
N TRP A 104 -10.88 -14.95 5.84
CA TRP A 104 -12.25 -14.74 5.37
C TRP A 104 -13.17 -14.69 6.60
N GLU A 105 -13.39 -13.49 7.11
CA GLU A 105 -13.95 -13.29 8.44
C GLU A 105 -15.30 -12.57 8.36
N PRO A 106 -16.31 -12.94 9.19
CA PRO A 106 -17.55 -12.17 9.27
C PRO A 106 -17.29 -10.73 9.72
N ASP A 107 -17.92 -9.76 9.06
CA ASP A 107 -17.87 -8.33 9.36
C ASP A 107 -19.27 -7.72 9.21
N GLY A 108 -20.08 -7.83 10.26
CA GLY A 108 -21.48 -7.44 10.23
C GLY A 108 -22.32 -8.31 9.28
N ALA A 109 -22.89 -7.68 8.24
CA ALA A 109 -23.66 -8.37 7.20
C ALA A 109 -22.80 -8.86 6.02
N LEU A 110 -21.50 -8.52 6.03
CA LEU A 110 -20.54 -8.86 5.00
C LEU A 110 -19.48 -9.81 5.56
N TYR A 111 -18.57 -10.20 4.69
CA TYR A 111 -17.34 -10.91 5.01
C TYR A 111 -16.16 -10.09 4.51
N LYS A 112 -15.17 -9.90 5.38
CA LYS A 112 -13.89 -9.26 5.07
C LYS A 112 -12.92 -10.33 4.60
N VAL A 113 -12.39 -10.17 3.39
CA VAL A 113 -11.44 -11.09 2.77
C VAL A 113 -10.10 -10.38 2.66
N THR A 114 -9.08 -10.94 3.31
CA THR A 114 -7.73 -10.35 3.34
C THR A 114 -6.78 -11.21 2.53
N MET A 115 -6.00 -10.60 1.64
CA MET A 115 -4.99 -11.29 0.84
C MET A 115 -3.72 -10.45 0.75
N SER A 116 -2.64 -10.94 1.36
CA SER A 116 -1.30 -10.35 1.31
C SER A 116 -0.50 -10.98 0.17
N PHE A 117 0.37 -10.23 -0.49
CA PHE A 117 1.14 -10.69 -1.65
C PHE A 117 2.51 -10.00 -1.72
N PRO A 118 3.45 -10.49 -2.55
CA PRO A 118 4.71 -9.77 -2.80
C PRO A 118 4.45 -8.33 -3.23
N ALA A 119 5.29 -7.40 -2.78
CA ALA A 119 5.14 -5.98 -3.06
C ALA A 119 5.01 -5.69 -4.57
N ILE A 120 3.97 -4.94 -4.93
CA ILE A 120 3.70 -4.46 -6.28
C ILE A 120 3.93 -2.95 -6.30
N ALA A 121 5.02 -2.52 -6.93
CA ALA A 121 5.38 -1.10 -7.05
C ALA A 121 4.41 -0.38 -8.00
N GLN A 122 3.91 0.78 -7.57
CA GLN A 122 3.03 1.66 -8.34
C GLN A 122 3.55 3.08 -8.30
N SER A 123 3.58 3.71 -9.47
CA SER A 123 4.11 5.06 -9.65
C SER A 123 3.07 6.13 -9.31
N ALA A 124 3.53 7.21 -8.70
CA ALA A 124 2.76 8.41 -8.44
C ALA A 124 2.12 8.96 -9.71
N GLY A 125 0.85 9.37 -9.63
CA GLY A 125 0.13 9.99 -10.73
C GLY A 125 -0.19 9.07 -11.91
N VAL A 126 0.19 7.79 -11.84
CA VAL A 126 -0.27 6.75 -12.77
C VAL A 126 -1.54 6.14 -12.23
N THR A 127 -2.51 5.94 -13.12
CA THR A 127 -3.78 5.31 -12.79
C THR A 127 -3.72 3.82 -13.08
N TYR A 128 -4.11 3.03 -12.08
CA TYR A 128 -4.14 1.57 -12.11
C TYR A 128 -5.56 1.07 -11.88
N TRP A 129 -5.83 -0.14 -12.35
CA TRP A 129 -7.09 -0.86 -12.12
C TRP A 129 -6.82 -2.09 -11.26
N TRP A 130 -7.41 -2.15 -10.08
CA TRP A 130 -7.22 -3.23 -9.11
C TRP A 130 -8.47 -4.08 -8.97
N GLY A 131 -8.33 -5.40 -9.02
CA GLY A 131 -9.43 -6.32 -8.81
C GLY A 131 -9.01 -7.60 -8.10
N MET A 132 -9.93 -8.14 -7.30
CA MET A 132 -9.83 -9.47 -6.71
C MET A 132 -11.05 -10.29 -7.13
N SER A 133 -10.88 -11.55 -7.48
CA SER A 133 -11.97 -12.44 -7.90
C SER A 133 -11.73 -13.89 -7.49
N GLY A 134 -12.79 -14.70 -7.39
CA GLY A 134 -12.66 -16.11 -7.02
C GLY A 134 -12.17 -16.97 -8.18
N ASP A 135 -11.11 -17.76 -7.95
CA ASP A 135 -10.59 -18.70 -8.94
C ASP A 135 -11.32 -20.05 -8.85
N GLY A 136 -12.27 -20.26 -9.77
CA GLY A 136 -13.12 -21.45 -9.80
C GLY A 136 -14.31 -21.42 -8.82
N PHE A 137 -14.55 -20.29 -8.14
CA PHE A 137 -15.70 -20.08 -7.25
C PHE A 137 -16.18 -18.63 -7.25
N GLU A 138 -17.38 -18.40 -6.69
CA GLU A 138 -17.97 -17.08 -6.53
C GLU A 138 -17.40 -16.37 -5.30
N ALA A 139 -16.53 -15.38 -5.49
CA ALA A 139 -16.02 -14.61 -4.34
C ALA A 139 -17.01 -13.57 -3.83
N GLY A 140 -17.93 -13.13 -4.68
CA GLY A 140 -18.74 -11.93 -4.53
C GLY A 140 -17.89 -10.66 -4.58
N GLN A 141 -18.51 -9.55 -4.91
CA GLN A 141 -17.96 -8.22 -4.71
C GLN A 141 -19.08 -7.32 -4.20
N THR A 142 -18.89 -6.73 -3.03
CA THR A 142 -19.78 -5.66 -2.56
C THR A 142 -19.43 -4.37 -3.28
N SER A 143 -20.43 -3.63 -3.75
CA SER A 143 -20.23 -2.28 -4.29
C SER A 143 -20.64 -1.21 -3.28
N LEU A 144 -20.16 0.02 -3.48
CA LEU A 144 -20.57 1.22 -2.74
C LEU A 144 -21.09 2.27 -3.74
N HIS A 145 -22.13 3.01 -3.38
CA HIS A 145 -22.58 4.15 -4.21
C HIS A 145 -21.74 5.42 -4.01
N THR A 146 -21.04 5.51 -2.90
CA THR A 146 -20.09 6.57 -2.55
C THR A 146 -19.04 5.98 -1.61
N PRO A 147 -17.81 6.50 -1.53
CA PRO A 147 -17.24 7.55 -2.38
C PRO A 147 -16.74 6.95 -3.70
N GLY A 148 -16.54 7.80 -4.71
CA GLY A 148 -16.03 7.37 -6.02
C GLY A 148 -16.84 7.96 -7.16
N ASP A 149 -16.73 7.35 -8.34
CA ASP A 149 -17.45 7.77 -9.54
C ASP A 149 -18.74 6.97 -9.77
N GLY A 150 -19.01 5.98 -8.92
CA GLY A 150 -20.19 5.14 -8.96
C GLY A 150 -20.13 4.07 -10.04
N THR A 151 -18.94 3.83 -10.61
CA THR A 151 -18.71 2.82 -11.63
C THR A 151 -17.54 1.92 -11.28
N MET A 152 -17.54 0.70 -11.81
CA MET A 152 -16.40 -0.20 -11.77
C MET A 152 -16.24 -0.86 -13.14
N ALA A 153 -15.00 -1.19 -13.52
CA ALA A 153 -14.75 -1.91 -14.76
C ALA A 153 -15.21 -3.36 -14.62
N GLN A 154 -16.09 -3.81 -15.52
CA GLN A 154 -16.54 -5.20 -15.61
C GLN A 154 -15.78 -5.94 -16.72
N PHE A 155 -15.39 -7.18 -16.42
CA PHE A 155 -14.71 -8.08 -17.33
C PHE A 155 -15.56 -9.33 -17.61
N SER A 156 -15.27 -9.98 -18.74
CA SER A 156 -15.68 -11.35 -19.05
C SER A 156 -14.42 -12.18 -19.26
N GLY A 157 -14.09 -13.00 -18.27
CA GLY A 157 -12.77 -13.63 -18.14
C GLY A 157 -11.68 -12.57 -17.95
N SER A 158 -10.69 -12.57 -18.85
CA SER A 158 -9.61 -11.58 -18.90
C SER A 158 -9.92 -10.33 -19.72
N SER A 159 -11.06 -10.29 -20.43
CA SER A 159 -11.37 -9.19 -21.36
C SER A 159 -12.25 -8.14 -20.70
N PHE A 160 -11.80 -6.88 -20.72
CA PHE A 160 -12.65 -5.74 -20.35
C PHE A 160 -13.89 -5.72 -21.25
N SER A 161 -15.06 -5.50 -20.64
CA SER A 161 -16.34 -5.47 -21.33
C SER A 161 -16.92 -4.04 -21.36
N PHE A 162 -17.18 -3.46 -20.19
CA PHE A 162 -17.75 -2.11 -20.04
C PHE A 162 -17.64 -1.66 -18.58
N HIS A 163 -17.91 -0.37 -18.33
CA HIS A 163 -18.09 0.17 -16.98
C HIS A 163 -19.53 -0.03 -16.52
N THR A 164 -19.72 -0.72 -15.39
CA THR A 164 -21.04 -0.96 -14.82
C THR A 164 -21.40 0.15 -13.84
N GLY A 165 -22.66 0.61 -13.85
CA GLY A 165 -23.15 1.70 -12.97
C GLY A 165 -23.72 1.21 -11.65
N VAL A 166 -23.12 0.15 -11.07
CA VAL A 166 -23.61 -0.49 -9.85
C VAL A 166 -22.92 0.03 -8.58
N GLY A 167 -22.10 1.06 -8.71
CA GLY A 167 -21.23 1.56 -7.65
C GLY A 167 -19.75 1.26 -7.91
N ASP A 168 -18.92 1.74 -7.00
CA ASP A 168 -17.48 1.48 -6.91
C ASP A 168 -17.23 0.19 -6.10
N GLN A 169 -16.07 -0.43 -6.23
CA GLN A 169 -15.75 -1.60 -5.41
C GLN A 169 -15.55 -1.25 -3.93
N CYS A 170 -16.11 -2.09 -3.06
CA CYS A 170 -15.82 -2.04 -1.63
C CYS A 170 -14.49 -2.77 -1.33
N PHE A 171 -13.38 -2.03 -1.27
CA PHE A 171 -12.05 -2.60 -0.99
C PHE A 171 -11.06 -1.60 -0.38
N GLN A 172 -9.95 -2.13 0.13
CA GLN A 172 -8.79 -1.37 0.58
C GLN A 172 -7.52 -1.94 -0.06
N LEU A 173 -6.56 -1.04 -0.30
CA LEU A 173 -5.18 -1.42 -0.62
C LEU A 173 -4.28 -0.96 0.53
N LEU A 174 -3.46 -1.89 1.02
CA LEU A 174 -2.50 -1.65 2.08
C LEU A 174 -1.09 -1.92 1.57
N GLY A 175 -0.16 -1.18 2.12
CA GLY A 175 1.22 -1.23 1.69
C GLY A 175 2.05 -0.17 2.37
N GLY A 176 3.09 0.29 1.70
CA GLY A 176 3.92 1.38 2.21
C GLY A 176 4.41 2.27 1.08
N SER A 177 5.14 3.32 1.43
CA SER A 177 5.97 4.05 0.46
C SER A 177 6.90 3.06 -0.23
N GLY A 178 6.75 2.90 -1.55
CA GLY A 178 7.20 1.69 -2.23
C GLY A 178 8.69 1.62 -2.42
N GLY A 179 9.42 0.88 -1.58
CA GLY A 179 10.89 0.81 -1.55
C GLY A 179 11.59 2.18 -1.55
N GLY A 180 10.80 3.25 -1.42
CA GLY A 180 11.13 4.61 -1.73
C GLY A 180 11.53 5.31 -0.47
N PHE A 181 12.29 6.38 -0.63
CA PHE A 181 12.89 7.12 0.44
C PHE A 181 11.93 7.35 1.64
N ALA A 182 12.12 6.58 2.71
CA ALA A 182 11.21 6.44 3.84
C ALA A 182 11.82 7.03 5.11
N LEU A 183 10.98 7.24 6.13
CA LEU A 183 11.39 7.71 7.46
C LEU A 183 10.78 6.81 8.52
N ASP A 184 11.63 6.29 9.40
CA ASP A 184 11.24 5.65 10.65
C ASP A 184 11.70 6.50 11.84
N VAL A 185 10.94 6.48 12.94
CA VAL A 185 11.31 7.18 14.18
C VAL A 185 11.12 6.24 15.36
N ILE A 186 12.23 5.95 16.05
CA ILE A 186 12.29 5.03 17.18
C ILE A 186 12.81 5.73 18.45
N GLY A 187 12.35 5.29 19.62
CA GLY A 187 12.81 5.78 20.92
C GLY A 187 11.67 6.11 21.90
N ASP A 188 12.01 6.84 22.96
CA ASP A 188 11.08 7.26 24.00
C ASP A 188 10.72 8.74 23.88
N CYS A 189 9.44 9.07 24.06
CA CYS A 189 8.96 10.44 24.18
C CYS A 189 8.19 10.65 25.51
N PRO A 190 8.66 11.51 26.44
CA PRO A 190 9.91 12.27 26.37
C PRO A 190 11.14 11.38 26.46
N GLY A 191 12.23 11.78 25.80
CA GLY A 191 13.44 10.97 25.80
C GLY A 191 14.33 11.22 24.60
N THR A 192 15.20 10.25 24.34
CA THR A 192 16.03 10.24 23.13
C THR A 192 15.25 9.51 22.06
N MET A 193 15.05 10.18 20.93
CA MET A 193 14.48 9.61 19.72
C MET A 193 15.57 9.58 18.65
N GLU A 194 15.48 8.61 17.75
CA GLU A 194 16.29 8.49 16.55
C GLU A 194 15.36 8.44 15.34
N ALA A 195 15.58 9.34 14.39
CA ALA A 195 14.88 9.41 13.12
C ALA A 195 15.82 8.85 12.05
N CYS A 196 15.42 7.79 11.35
CA CYS A 196 16.20 7.10 10.34
C CYS A 196 15.52 7.17 8.99
N ALA A 197 16.17 7.83 8.03
CA ALA A 197 15.75 7.76 6.64
C ALA A 197 16.35 6.51 5.99
N THR A 198 15.56 5.78 5.19
CA THR A 198 15.99 4.57 4.45
C THR A 198 15.57 4.67 2.99
N GLY A 199 16.05 3.77 2.13
CA GLY A 199 15.72 3.74 0.70
C GLY A 199 16.47 4.77 -0.15
N ALA A 200 17.53 5.38 0.37
CA ALA A 200 18.41 6.27 -0.39
C ALA A 200 19.58 5.48 -1.05
N SER A 201 20.24 6.07 -2.04
CA SER A 201 21.50 5.53 -2.57
C SER A 201 22.69 5.93 -1.67
N GLU A 202 23.75 5.11 -1.63
CA GLU A 202 24.97 5.46 -0.90
C GLU A 202 25.49 6.84 -1.30
N GLY A 203 25.74 7.69 -0.31
CA GLY A 203 26.26 9.04 -0.51
C GLY A 203 25.21 10.13 -0.75
N ASP A 204 23.93 9.77 -0.91
CA ASP A 204 22.82 10.71 -1.08
C ASP A 204 22.72 11.70 0.08
N LYS A 205 22.36 12.96 -0.21
CA LYS A 205 22.31 14.03 0.79
C LYS A 205 20.97 14.05 1.49
N ILE A 206 20.96 13.53 2.71
CA ILE A 206 19.75 13.40 3.51
C ILE A 206 19.64 14.55 4.51
N VAL A 207 18.42 15.08 4.66
CA VAL A 207 18.08 16.06 5.70
C VAL A 207 16.83 15.58 6.42
N ILE A 208 16.90 15.50 7.74
CA ILE A 208 15.75 15.23 8.60
C ILE A 208 15.28 16.57 9.16
N ILE A 209 14.02 16.88 8.94
CA ILE A 209 13.38 18.12 9.37
C ILE A 209 12.21 17.82 10.29
N TYR A 210 11.84 18.79 11.12
CA TYR A 210 10.68 18.71 12.01
C TYR A 210 9.91 20.01 12.08
N SER A 211 8.63 19.93 12.46
CA SER A 211 7.79 21.07 12.80
C SER A 211 6.73 20.67 13.83
N PHE A 212 6.04 21.65 14.41
CA PHE A 212 4.87 21.42 15.26
C PHE A 212 3.56 21.49 14.47
N ASN A 213 3.60 21.91 13.20
CA ASN A 213 2.41 22.08 12.37
C ASN A 213 2.63 21.47 10.98
N TYR A 214 1.60 20.83 10.44
CA TYR A 214 1.51 20.53 9.01
C TYR A 214 1.43 21.83 8.22
N GLY A 215 1.86 21.79 6.96
CA GLY A 215 1.75 22.91 6.05
C GLY A 215 2.56 22.66 4.79
N SER A 216 2.91 23.73 4.08
CA SER A 216 3.83 23.63 2.96
C SER A 216 4.92 24.67 3.10
N ALA A 217 6.18 24.25 3.01
CA ALA A 217 7.33 25.14 2.97
C ALA A 217 8.28 24.73 1.83
N GLY A 218 8.84 25.72 1.16
CA GLY A 218 9.73 25.49 0.03
C GLY A 218 9.86 26.70 -0.89
N PRO A 219 10.53 26.53 -2.04
CA PRO A 219 11.17 25.29 -2.48
C PRO A 219 12.37 24.90 -1.60
N VAL A 220 12.62 23.59 -1.46
CA VAL A 220 13.80 23.09 -0.76
C VAL A 220 15.06 23.54 -1.53
N PRO A 221 16.09 24.12 -0.87
CA PRO A 221 17.30 24.56 -1.56
C PRO A 221 17.94 23.44 -2.38
N GLY A 222 18.16 23.66 -3.68
CA GLY A 222 18.70 22.66 -4.61
C GLY A 222 17.65 21.74 -5.26
N CYS A 223 16.40 21.77 -4.78
CA CYS A 223 15.29 20.98 -5.31
C CYS A 223 14.08 21.89 -5.60
N PRO A 224 14.06 22.57 -6.77
CA PRO A 224 13.07 23.62 -7.07
C PRO A 224 11.61 23.15 -7.08
N SER A 225 11.38 21.87 -7.34
CA SER A 225 10.04 21.24 -7.36
C SER A 225 9.64 20.64 -6.01
N LEU A 226 10.55 20.55 -5.04
CA LEU A 226 10.29 19.88 -3.78
C LEU A 226 9.81 20.87 -2.72
N PHE A 227 8.62 20.61 -2.20
CA PHE A 227 8.04 21.31 -1.05
C PHE A 227 7.81 20.30 0.08
N THR A 228 8.11 20.72 1.32
CA THR A 228 7.89 19.92 2.53
C THR A 228 6.42 19.93 2.91
N ASP A 229 5.96 18.94 3.68
CA ASP A 229 4.58 18.87 4.20
C ASP A 229 4.45 19.45 5.62
N LEU A 230 5.44 20.24 6.00
CA LEU A 230 5.59 20.88 7.30
C LEU A 230 5.58 22.41 7.15
N ALA A 231 4.93 23.13 8.06
CA ALA A 231 4.98 24.60 8.11
C ALA A 231 6.24 25.06 8.86
N SER A 232 7.03 25.95 8.27
CA SER A 232 8.25 26.52 8.88
C SER A 232 9.17 25.48 9.53
N PRO A 233 9.60 24.43 8.80
CA PRO A 233 10.36 23.33 9.39
C PRO A 233 11.74 23.76 9.87
N SER A 234 12.22 23.09 10.92
CA SER A 234 13.59 23.19 11.44
C SER A 234 14.37 21.92 11.12
N VAL A 235 15.69 22.02 10.97
CA VAL A 235 16.56 20.86 10.69
C VAL A 235 16.88 20.13 11.99
N ALA A 236 16.55 18.84 12.07
CA ALA A 236 16.95 17.96 13.17
C ALA A 236 18.33 17.34 12.91
N GLY A 237 18.64 17.01 11.66
CA GLY A 237 19.91 16.41 11.25
C GLY A 237 20.13 16.47 9.75
N SER A 238 21.39 16.38 9.32
CA SER A 238 21.73 16.27 7.91
C SER A 238 23.03 15.50 7.73
N GLY A 239 23.09 14.65 6.72
CA GLY A 239 24.27 13.84 6.44
C GLY A 239 24.21 13.21 5.06
N SER A 240 25.02 12.17 4.87
CA SER A 240 24.97 11.34 3.67
C SER A 240 24.46 9.94 4.03
N ALA A 241 23.66 9.35 3.16
CA ALA A 241 23.24 7.95 3.33
C ALA A 241 24.46 7.01 3.30
N GLY A 242 24.46 6.01 4.17
CA GLY A 242 25.48 4.97 4.23
C GLY A 242 25.38 3.97 3.08
N ALA A 243 26.26 2.96 3.10
CA ALA A 243 26.28 1.89 2.10
C ALA A 243 25.02 1.01 2.12
N ASP A 244 24.28 1.02 3.23
CA ASP A 244 22.96 0.38 3.40
C ASP A 244 21.80 1.27 2.93
N GLY A 245 22.09 2.47 2.40
CA GLY A 245 21.07 3.41 1.95
C GLY A 245 20.34 4.15 3.07
N SER A 246 20.90 4.16 4.29
CA SER A 246 20.27 4.78 5.46
C SER A 246 21.04 6.00 5.99
N TYR A 247 20.32 6.94 6.61
CA TYR A 247 20.90 8.02 7.42
C TYR A 247 20.02 8.27 8.65
N CYS A 248 20.61 8.18 9.84
CA CYS A 248 19.93 8.43 11.10
C CYS A 248 20.42 9.71 11.78
N ALA A 249 19.50 10.42 12.43
CA ALA A 249 19.81 11.52 13.34
C ALA A 249 19.08 11.32 14.67
N SER A 250 19.80 11.45 15.78
CA SER A 250 19.24 11.34 17.13
C SER A 250 19.13 12.69 17.80
N GLY A 251 18.10 12.85 18.64
CA GLY A 251 17.81 14.08 19.36
C GLY A 251 17.00 13.81 20.63
N ARG A 252 17.02 14.75 21.56
CA ARG A 252 16.14 14.69 22.74
C ARG A 252 14.83 15.42 22.47
N VAL A 253 13.71 14.74 22.72
CA VAL A 253 12.37 15.33 22.63
C VAL A 253 11.87 15.66 24.04
N PRO A 254 11.53 16.94 24.32
CA PRO A 254 10.99 17.33 25.62
C PRO A 254 9.54 16.87 25.77
N GLU A 255 9.08 16.70 27.01
CA GLU A 255 7.75 16.16 27.34
C GLU A 255 6.60 16.92 26.66
N GLY A 256 6.67 18.25 26.62
CA GLY A 256 5.63 19.08 25.99
C GLY A 256 5.58 19.01 24.46
N ALA A 257 6.48 18.27 23.83
CA ALA A 257 6.58 18.09 22.38
C ALA A 257 6.07 16.72 21.90
N CYS A 258 5.86 15.76 22.80
CA CYS A 258 5.31 14.44 22.46
C CYS A 258 3.85 14.52 22.00
N GLY A 259 3.50 13.72 20.99
CA GLY A 259 2.24 13.78 20.25
C GLY A 259 2.03 15.07 19.47
N ARG A 260 3.09 15.84 19.17
CA ARG A 260 2.97 17.17 18.55
C ARG A 260 4.04 17.45 17.50
N VAL A 261 5.19 16.78 17.58
CA VAL A 261 6.28 16.99 16.63
C VAL A 261 6.03 16.12 15.40
N LYS A 262 6.12 16.72 14.24
CA LYS A 262 6.00 16.07 12.94
C LYS A 262 7.37 16.06 12.29
N VAL A 263 7.83 14.90 11.85
CA VAL A 263 9.17 14.70 11.29
C VAL A 263 9.04 14.20 9.85
N GLN A 264 9.91 14.70 8.98
CA GLN A 264 10.00 14.30 7.58
C GLN A 264 11.47 14.21 7.17
N ALA A 265 11.82 13.23 6.36
CA ALA A 265 13.12 13.15 5.71
C ALA A 265 13.03 13.74 4.30
N LEU A 266 14.13 14.32 3.82
CA LEU A 266 14.32 14.82 2.46
C LEU A 266 15.59 14.22 1.86
N ASN A 267 15.51 13.64 0.67
CA ASN A 267 16.66 13.27 -0.14
C ASN A 267 16.94 14.40 -1.11
N ARG A 268 17.95 15.22 -0.82
CA ARG A 268 18.32 16.39 -1.62
C ARG A 268 19.13 16.04 -2.87
N THR A 269 19.55 14.78 -3.04
CA THR A 269 20.17 14.33 -4.29
C THR A 269 19.10 14.01 -5.34
N THR A 270 18.11 13.21 -4.95
CA THR A 270 17.02 12.76 -5.84
C THR A 270 15.83 13.73 -5.85
N CYS A 271 15.82 14.69 -4.92
CA CYS A 271 14.71 15.61 -4.69
C CYS A 271 13.40 14.92 -4.32
N GLU A 272 13.52 13.89 -3.48
CA GLU A 272 12.42 13.13 -2.90
C GLU A 272 12.20 13.52 -1.43
N LYS A 273 11.03 13.19 -0.89
CA LYS A 273 10.68 13.32 0.52
C LYS A 273 10.00 12.05 1.01
N SER A 274 10.16 11.75 2.28
CA SER A 274 9.41 10.70 2.95
C SER A 274 7.99 11.17 3.28
N GLY A 275 7.15 10.25 3.77
CA GLY A 275 5.97 10.61 4.56
C GLY A 275 6.33 11.38 5.84
N VAL A 276 5.31 11.91 6.51
CA VAL A 276 5.44 12.61 7.80
C VAL A 276 5.10 11.65 8.94
N VAL A 277 5.97 11.56 9.93
CA VAL A 277 5.75 10.79 11.16
C VAL A 277 5.48 11.74 12.33
N GLU A 278 4.42 11.49 13.10
CA GLU A 278 4.10 12.24 14.31
C GLU A 278 4.65 11.52 15.56
N ILE A 279 5.42 12.26 16.37
CA ILE A 279 6.05 11.83 17.63
C ILE A 279 5.34 12.47 18.79
#